data_AF-A0A9W6FRV0-F1
#
_entry.id   AF-A0A9W6FRV0-F1
#
_cell.length_a   1.000
_cell.length_b   1.000
_cell.length_c   1.000
_cell.angle_alpha   90.00
_cell.angle_beta   90.00
_cell.angle_gamma   90.00
#
_symmetry.space_group_name_H-M   'P 1'
#
loop_
_entity.id
_entity.type
_entity.pdbx_description
1 polymer ?
#
loop_
_entity_poly.entity_id
_entity_poly.type
_entity_poly.pdbx_seq_one_letter_code
_entity_poly.pdbx_strand_id
1 'polypeptide(L)'
;MELKDLEKRMRSLEYFSSLRMLPACWPIIRLDGRGFSRKTSDRFSKPFDPQFRDLMVSAASALLTELQGVYAYTMSDEISLLLPRDWVLFDRRLEKVVSVSAGIVSAAFSLALGEAAHFDSRIWMGPDAMLVLDYFRWRQAEAANNALHSWCYWTLRKMGKSVAEATQLLKSESASYQNEFLFRHGINFNNLPRWQRRGVGLYWECFKKEGTDPRTGKTTLATRRRIKIDRELPMKDEYGQMLFEIMAAYSDV
;
A
#
# COMPACT_ATOMS: atom_id res chain seq x y z
N MET A 1 -4.40 42.03 -25.57
CA MET A 1 -4.34 41.43 -24.22
C MET A 1 -2.88 41.16 -23.92
N GLU A 2 -2.34 41.73 -22.86
CA GLU A 2 -0.95 41.46 -22.47
C GLU A 2 -0.80 40.01 -22.02
N LEU A 3 0.39 39.42 -22.24
CA LEU A 3 0.66 38.03 -21.87
C LEU A 3 0.39 37.76 -20.37
N LYS A 4 0.63 38.76 -19.52
CA LYS A 4 0.36 38.71 -18.07
C LYS A 4 -1.13 38.59 -17.75
N ASP A 5 -1.98 39.32 -18.48
CA ASP A 5 -3.44 39.25 -18.28
C ASP A 5 -3.98 37.90 -18.74
N LEU A 6 -3.46 37.38 -19.85
CA LEU A 6 -3.79 36.03 -20.31
C LEU A 6 -3.37 34.99 -19.27
N GLU A 7 -2.14 35.05 -18.76
CA GLU A 7 -1.65 34.11 -17.73
C GLU A 7 -2.53 34.15 -16.48
N LYS A 8 -2.81 35.34 -15.95
CA LYS A 8 -3.69 35.51 -14.78
C LYS A 8 -5.06 34.91 -15.03
N ARG A 9 -5.65 35.15 -16.21
CA ARG A 9 -6.94 34.59 -16.59
C ARG A 9 -6.89 33.06 -16.66
N MET A 10 -5.90 32.47 -17.33
CA MET A 10 -5.79 31.01 -17.46
C MET A 10 -5.57 30.34 -16.10
N ARG A 11 -4.67 30.89 -15.26
CA ARG A 11 -4.45 30.38 -13.89
C ARG A 11 -5.69 30.47 -13.01
N SER A 12 -6.52 31.50 -13.19
CA SER A 12 -7.76 31.64 -12.42
C SER A 12 -8.80 30.53 -12.71
N LEU A 13 -8.64 29.81 -13.83
CA LEU A 13 -9.50 28.69 -14.21
C LEU A 13 -8.98 27.33 -13.66
N GLU A 14 -7.78 27.29 -13.08
CA GLU A 14 -7.25 26.11 -12.38
C GLU A 14 -7.86 26.02 -10.96
N TYR A 15 -9.20 25.88 -10.88
CA TYR A 15 -9.99 26.06 -9.65
C TYR A 15 -9.51 25.26 -8.44
N PHE A 16 -8.99 24.04 -8.67
CA PHE A 16 -8.58 23.14 -7.59
C PHE A 16 -7.07 23.20 -7.28
N SER A 17 -6.29 23.97 -8.05
CA SER A 17 -4.83 24.09 -7.88
C SER A 17 -4.45 24.67 -6.51
N SER A 18 -5.36 25.42 -5.90
CA SER A 18 -5.20 26.04 -4.59
C SER A 18 -5.58 25.12 -3.42
N LEU A 19 -6.26 23.99 -3.67
CA LEU A 19 -6.72 23.10 -2.61
C LEU A 19 -5.52 22.39 -1.95
N ARG A 20 -5.38 22.60 -0.63
CA ARG A 20 -4.29 22.03 0.19
C ARG A 20 -4.82 21.03 1.20
N MET A 21 -3.99 20.03 1.52
CA MET A 21 -4.21 19.19 2.69
C MET A 21 -3.95 19.99 3.97
N LEU A 22 -4.80 19.81 4.99
CA LEU A 22 -4.70 20.52 6.27
C LEU A 22 -3.33 20.34 6.92
N PRO A 23 -2.66 21.39 7.42
CA PRO A 23 -1.40 21.25 8.16
C PRO A 23 -1.62 20.50 9.47
N ALA A 24 -0.52 20.01 10.06
CA ALA A 24 -0.52 19.31 11.37
C ALA A 24 -1.50 18.12 11.45
N CYS A 25 -1.76 17.49 10.31
CA CYS A 25 -2.59 16.29 10.18
C CYS A 25 -1.80 15.25 9.38
N TRP A 26 -2.01 13.98 9.71
CA TRP A 26 -1.42 12.82 9.05
C TRP A 26 -2.11 12.54 7.71
N PRO A 27 -1.41 12.72 6.58
CA PRO A 27 -1.92 12.30 5.29
C PRO A 27 -1.66 10.82 5.05
N ILE A 28 -2.65 10.11 4.54
CA ILE A 28 -2.48 8.77 3.98
C ILE A 28 -2.88 8.81 2.51
N ILE A 29 -1.93 8.48 1.64
CA ILE A 29 -2.21 8.29 0.21
C ILE A 29 -2.62 6.85 -0.01
N ARG A 30 -3.82 6.62 -0.55
CA ARG A 30 -4.29 5.29 -0.95
C ARG A 30 -4.36 5.20 -2.46
N LEU A 31 -3.76 4.18 -3.03
CA LEU A 31 -3.72 3.92 -4.47
C LEU A 31 -4.28 2.53 -4.76
N ASP A 32 -5.07 2.40 -5.82
CA ASP A 32 -5.69 1.15 -6.24
C ASP A 32 -5.46 0.87 -7.73
N GLY A 33 -5.15 -0.38 -8.06
CA GLY A 33 -4.87 -0.82 -9.41
C GLY A 33 -6.10 -0.81 -10.32
N ARG A 34 -6.11 0.06 -11.34
CA ARG A 34 -7.26 0.19 -12.24
C ARG A 34 -7.39 -1.03 -13.18
N GLY A 35 -8.38 -1.87 -12.91
CA GLY A 35 -8.78 -2.98 -13.79
C GLY A 35 -7.85 -4.19 -13.75
N PHE A 36 -7.13 -4.36 -12.65
CA PHE A 36 -6.13 -5.42 -12.49
C PHE A 36 -6.73 -6.82 -12.57
N SER A 37 -7.95 -7.01 -12.08
CA SER A 37 -8.67 -8.29 -12.16
C SER A 37 -8.76 -8.88 -13.58
N ARG A 38 -8.75 -8.03 -14.62
CA ARG A 38 -8.71 -8.44 -16.04
C ARG A 38 -7.31 -8.38 -16.63
N LYS A 39 -6.51 -7.35 -16.31
CA LYS A 39 -5.18 -7.16 -16.90
C LYS A 39 -4.16 -8.21 -16.46
N THR A 40 -4.34 -8.80 -15.28
CA THR A 40 -3.35 -9.68 -14.66
C THR A 40 -3.89 -11.10 -14.39
N SER A 41 -5.06 -11.44 -14.95
CA SER A 41 -5.71 -12.75 -14.72
C SER A 41 -4.87 -13.92 -15.21
N ASP A 42 -4.24 -13.77 -16.37
CA ASP A 42 -3.68 -14.90 -17.12
C ASP A 42 -2.18 -15.11 -16.88
N ARG A 43 -1.52 -14.15 -16.22
CA ARG A 43 -0.06 -14.16 -15.98
C ARG A 43 0.36 -14.64 -14.60
N PHE A 44 -0.56 -14.60 -13.64
CA PHE A 44 -0.24 -14.80 -12.22
C PHE A 44 -1.09 -15.91 -11.61
N SER A 45 -0.48 -16.68 -10.71
CA SER A 45 -1.15 -17.76 -10.00
C SER A 45 -2.31 -17.25 -9.15
N LYS A 46 -3.36 -18.06 -9.04
CA LYS A 46 -4.56 -17.75 -8.27
C LYS A 46 -4.69 -18.67 -7.06
N PRO A 47 -5.11 -18.15 -5.89
CA PRO A 47 -5.60 -16.78 -5.66
C PRO A 47 -4.51 -15.71 -5.48
N PHE A 48 -3.29 -16.10 -5.09
CA PHE A 48 -2.19 -15.19 -4.82
C PHE A 48 -0.93 -15.62 -5.58
N ASP A 49 -0.14 -14.63 -5.99
CA ASP A 49 1.10 -14.82 -6.73
C ASP A 49 2.25 -14.04 -6.08
N PRO A 50 3.37 -14.70 -5.71
CA PRO A 50 4.53 -14.04 -5.13
C PRO A 50 5.20 -13.00 -6.03
N GLN A 51 5.21 -13.21 -7.35
CA GLN A 51 5.79 -12.25 -8.31
C GLN A 51 4.93 -11.00 -8.37
N PHE A 52 3.60 -11.14 -8.44
CA PHE A 52 2.69 -10.00 -8.39
C PHE A 52 2.86 -9.20 -7.09
N ARG A 53 2.96 -9.89 -5.95
CA ARG A 53 3.28 -9.26 -4.66
C ARG A 53 4.59 -8.47 -4.75
N ASP A 54 5.64 -9.04 -5.32
CA ASP A 54 6.94 -8.37 -5.39
C ASP A 54 6.92 -7.14 -6.33
N LEU A 55 6.09 -7.14 -7.39
CA LEU A 55 5.82 -5.95 -8.20
C LEU A 55 5.16 -4.84 -7.37
N MET A 56 4.14 -5.17 -6.58
CA MET A 56 3.45 -4.23 -5.69
C MET A 56 4.38 -3.68 -4.60
N VAL A 57 5.23 -4.54 -4.02
CA VAL A 57 6.26 -4.14 -3.05
C VAL A 57 7.28 -3.20 -3.68
N SER A 58 7.71 -3.46 -4.92
CA SER A 58 8.62 -2.58 -5.65
C SER A 58 8.00 -1.20 -5.88
N ALA A 59 6.74 -1.14 -6.32
CA ALA A 59 6.03 0.12 -6.53
C ALA A 59 5.79 0.88 -5.21
N ALA A 60 5.43 0.17 -4.12
CA ALA A 60 5.30 0.75 -2.79
C ALA A 60 6.63 1.29 -2.25
N SER A 61 7.74 0.61 -2.52
CA SER A 61 9.10 1.05 -2.14
C SER A 61 9.51 2.35 -2.86
N ALA A 62 9.21 2.44 -4.16
CA ALA A 62 9.45 3.66 -4.94
C ALA A 62 8.64 4.83 -4.36
N LEU A 63 7.34 4.62 -4.13
CA LEU A 63 6.46 5.63 -3.54
C LEU A 63 6.92 6.07 -2.13
N LEU A 64 7.27 5.11 -1.26
CA LEU A 64 7.76 5.37 0.08
C LEU A 64 9.03 6.23 0.07
N THR A 65 9.91 5.98 -0.89
CA THR A 65 11.17 6.72 -1.05
C THR A 65 10.93 8.12 -1.60
N GLU A 66 10.23 8.24 -2.72
CA GLU A 66 10.04 9.50 -3.44
C GLU A 66 9.22 10.52 -2.66
N LEU A 67 8.23 10.06 -1.88
CA LEU A 67 7.38 10.94 -1.08
C LEU A 67 7.81 11.04 0.38
N GLN A 68 8.97 10.47 0.75
CA GLN A 68 9.53 10.53 2.10
C GLN A 68 8.54 10.02 3.17
N GLY A 69 7.86 8.92 2.86
CA GLY A 69 6.84 8.36 3.74
C GLY A 69 7.42 7.66 4.97
N VAL A 70 6.55 7.50 5.96
CA VAL A 70 6.84 6.87 7.26
C VAL A 70 6.67 5.35 7.17
N TYR A 71 5.53 4.93 6.63
CA TYR A 71 5.11 3.54 6.51
C TYR A 71 4.30 3.37 5.22
N ALA A 72 4.52 2.28 4.50
CA ALA A 72 3.64 1.84 3.42
C ALA A 72 3.08 0.45 3.72
N TYR A 73 1.82 0.26 3.38
CA TYR A 73 1.11 -1.01 3.45
C TYR A 73 0.66 -1.39 2.05
N THR A 74 0.85 -2.63 1.63
CA THR A 74 0.30 -3.11 0.37
C THR A 74 -0.36 -4.47 0.53
N MET A 75 -1.51 -4.62 -0.14
CA MET A 75 -2.28 -5.86 -0.16
C MET A 75 -3.13 -5.90 -1.43
N SER A 76 -3.17 -7.06 -2.10
CA SER A 76 -3.72 -7.17 -3.46
C SER A 76 -3.06 -6.11 -4.37
N ASP A 77 -3.87 -5.28 -5.02
CA ASP A 77 -3.57 -4.19 -5.92
C ASP A 77 -3.67 -2.80 -5.23
N GLU A 78 -3.80 -2.76 -3.90
CA GLU A 78 -3.84 -1.52 -3.11
C GLU A 78 -2.48 -1.20 -2.46
N ILE A 79 -2.14 0.08 -2.39
CA ILE A 79 -1.03 0.63 -1.59
C ILE A 79 -1.55 1.79 -0.73
N SER A 80 -1.30 1.77 0.57
CA SER A 80 -1.51 2.89 1.48
C SER A 80 -0.17 3.40 2.00
N LEU A 81 0.13 4.69 1.79
CA LEU A 81 1.33 5.36 2.27
C LEU A 81 0.99 6.38 3.35
N LEU A 82 1.52 6.20 4.55
CA LEU A 82 1.51 7.20 5.60
C LEU A 82 2.62 8.23 5.38
N LEU A 83 2.24 9.50 5.34
CA LEU A 83 3.17 10.64 5.31
C LEU A 83 3.35 11.25 6.71
N PRO A 84 4.50 11.90 7.00
CA PRO A 84 4.71 12.63 8.24
C PRO A 84 3.64 13.68 8.52
N ARG A 85 3.37 13.96 9.79
CA ARG A 85 2.37 14.96 10.23
C ARG A 85 2.71 16.37 9.73
N ASP A 86 3.99 16.67 9.65
CA ASP A 86 4.58 17.93 9.20
C ASP A 86 4.99 17.90 7.72
N TRP A 87 4.53 16.93 6.93
CA TRP A 87 4.93 16.77 5.54
C TRP A 87 4.62 18.00 4.66
N VAL A 88 5.59 18.47 3.87
CA VAL A 88 5.49 19.76 3.14
C VAL A 88 5.61 19.66 1.62
N LEU A 89 5.91 18.49 1.05
CA LEU A 89 6.15 18.39 -0.39
C LEU A 89 4.96 18.89 -1.22
N PHE A 90 5.28 19.46 -2.39
CA PHE A 90 4.32 20.08 -3.30
C PHE A 90 3.45 21.19 -2.69
N ASP A 91 3.88 21.76 -1.56
CA ASP A 91 3.11 22.70 -0.76
C ASP A 91 1.73 22.11 -0.36
N ARG A 92 1.68 20.78 -0.15
CA ARG A 92 0.48 20.02 0.20
C ARG A 92 -0.69 20.15 -0.80
N ARG A 93 -0.44 20.54 -2.06
CA ARG A 93 -1.48 20.68 -3.11
C ARG A 93 -2.10 19.34 -3.46
N LEU A 94 -3.40 19.20 -3.21
CA LEU A 94 -4.11 17.92 -3.36
C LEU A 94 -3.94 17.32 -4.75
N GLU A 95 -4.17 18.11 -5.81
CA GLU A 95 -4.03 17.63 -7.20
C GLU A 95 -2.62 17.16 -7.52
N LYS A 96 -1.59 17.86 -7.02
CA LYS A 96 -0.19 17.45 -7.20
C LYS A 96 0.10 16.15 -6.47
N VAL A 97 -0.30 16.02 -5.20
CA VAL A 97 -0.06 14.80 -4.44
C VAL A 97 -0.73 13.61 -5.13
N VAL A 98 -2.02 13.72 -5.46
CA VAL A 98 -2.80 12.64 -6.07
C VAL A 98 -2.27 12.24 -7.45
N SER A 99 -1.96 13.21 -8.31
CA SER A 99 -1.48 12.92 -9.67
C SER A 99 -0.06 12.35 -9.67
N VAL A 100 0.84 12.91 -8.86
CA VAL A 100 2.24 12.47 -8.81
C VAL A 100 2.35 11.10 -8.14
N SER A 101 1.64 10.83 -7.04
CA SER A 101 1.66 9.51 -6.40
C SER A 101 1.16 8.40 -7.34
N ALA A 102 0.05 8.63 -8.03
CA ALA A 102 -0.47 7.72 -9.05
C ALA A 102 0.53 7.52 -10.19
N GLY A 103 1.21 8.59 -10.62
CA GLY A 103 2.27 8.55 -11.63
C GLY A 103 3.46 7.69 -11.21
N ILE A 104 3.96 7.87 -9.98
CA ILE A 104 5.08 7.11 -9.42
C ILE A 104 4.77 5.62 -9.41
N VAL A 105 3.64 5.23 -8.81
CA VAL A 105 3.25 3.81 -8.70
C VAL A 105 2.99 3.21 -10.08
N SER A 106 2.28 3.93 -10.96
CA SER A 106 2.02 3.45 -12.32
C SER A 106 3.31 3.25 -13.10
N ALA A 107 4.28 4.18 -13.02
CA ALA A 107 5.55 4.06 -13.70
C ALA A 107 6.40 2.90 -13.14
N ALA A 108 6.59 2.86 -11.81
CA ALA A 108 7.40 1.83 -11.16
C ALA A 108 6.83 0.42 -11.41
N PHE A 109 5.52 0.26 -11.27
CA PHE A 109 4.86 -1.02 -11.52
C PHE A 109 4.92 -1.41 -13.00
N SER A 110 4.66 -0.47 -13.93
CA SER A 110 4.66 -0.77 -15.37
C SER A 110 6.04 -1.18 -15.88
N LEU A 111 7.09 -0.50 -15.41
CA LEU A 111 8.47 -0.83 -15.77
C LEU A 111 8.87 -2.21 -15.25
N ALA A 112 8.47 -2.56 -14.03
CA ALA A 112 8.74 -3.87 -13.45
C ALA A 112 7.91 -4.99 -14.09
N LEU A 113 6.65 -4.71 -14.47
CA LEU A 113 5.77 -5.66 -15.16
C LEU A 113 6.14 -5.85 -16.64
N GLY A 114 6.70 -4.82 -17.29
CA GLY A 114 6.90 -4.76 -18.74
C GLY A 114 5.66 -4.38 -19.55
N GLU A 115 4.62 -3.85 -18.90
CA GLU A 115 3.37 -3.42 -19.56
C GLU A 115 2.73 -2.24 -18.81
N ALA A 116 1.99 -1.40 -19.55
CA ALA A 116 1.26 -0.27 -18.98
C ALA A 116 0.17 -0.69 -17.97
N ALA A 117 0.41 -0.32 -16.72
CA ALA A 117 -0.52 -0.36 -15.61
C ALA A 117 -0.85 1.06 -15.14
N HIS A 118 -2.03 1.21 -14.53
CA HIS A 118 -2.50 2.49 -14.02
C HIS A 118 -3.04 2.31 -12.62
N PHE A 119 -2.77 3.28 -11.77
CA PHE A 119 -3.31 3.37 -10.43
C PHE A 119 -4.14 4.63 -10.30
N ASP A 120 -5.24 4.55 -9.56
CA ASP A 120 -5.87 5.76 -9.02
C ASP A 120 -5.14 6.20 -7.75
N SER A 121 -5.48 7.38 -7.24
CA SER A 121 -4.97 7.82 -5.95
C SER A 121 -6.01 8.69 -5.26
N ARG A 122 -6.07 8.57 -3.94
CA ARG A 122 -6.92 9.39 -3.07
C ARG A 122 -6.22 9.65 -1.75
N ILE A 123 -6.61 10.73 -1.08
CA ILE A 123 -6.05 11.11 0.22
C ILE A 123 -7.09 10.84 1.31
N TRP A 124 -6.64 10.21 2.38
CA TRP A 124 -7.31 10.21 3.67
C TRP A 124 -6.50 11.06 4.65
N MET A 125 -7.17 11.81 5.53
CA MET A 125 -6.52 12.71 6.48
C MET A 125 -7.01 12.40 7.89
N GLY A 126 -6.07 12.25 8.82
CA GLY A 126 -6.35 12.04 10.25
C GLY A 126 -5.64 13.10 11.10
N PRO A 127 -6.33 13.82 12.00
CA PRO A 127 -5.68 14.76 12.91
C PRO A 127 -4.90 14.06 14.04
N ASP A 128 -5.30 12.83 14.39
CA ASP A 128 -4.80 12.06 15.53
C ASP A 128 -4.10 10.77 15.03
N ALA A 129 -3.01 10.39 15.72
CA ALA A 129 -2.33 9.13 15.52
C ALA A 129 -3.26 7.92 15.72
N MET A 130 -4.20 7.97 16.68
CA MET A 130 -5.15 6.87 16.89
C MET A 130 -6.02 6.58 15.65
N LEU A 131 -6.44 7.63 14.94
CA LEU A 131 -7.19 7.46 13.68
C LEU A 131 -6.31 6.86 12.57
N VAL A 132 -5.01 7.13 12.58
CA VAL A 132 -4.05 6.48 11.67
C VAL A 132 -3.96 4.99 11.97
N LEU A 133 -3.85 4.61 13.25
CA LEU A 133 -3.83 3.20 13.65
C LEU A 133 -5.12 2.48 13.22
N ASP A 134 -6.27 3.11 13.44
CA ASP A 134 -7.57 2.55 13.07
C ASP A 134 -7.73 2.44 11.55
N TYR A 135 -7.22 3.42 10.78
CA TYR A 135 -7.18 3.33 9.32
C TYR A 135 -6.42 2.07 8.86
N PHE A 136 -5.21 1.84 9.38
CA PHE A 136 -4.41 0.68 8.95
C PHE A 136 -4.98 -0.64 9.45
N ARG A 137 -5.56 -0.69 10.66
CA ARG A 137 -6.32 -1.85 11.14
C ARG A 137 -7.51 -2.16 10.25
N TRP A 138 -8.25 -1.13 9.83
CA TRP A 138 -9.36 -1.26 8.88
C TRP A 138 -8.90 -1.83 7.53
N ARG A 139 -7.83 -1.28 6.96
CA ARG A 139 -7.22 -1.81 5.71
C ARG A 139 -6.79 -3.27 5.86
N GLN A 140 -6.13 -3.62 6.97
CA GLN A 140 -5.68 -4.99 7.22
C GLN A 140 -6.84 -5.97 7.44
N ALA A 141 -7.93 -5.54 8.08
CA ALA A 141 -9.12 -6.36 8.26
C ALA A 141 -9.85 -6.61 6.94
N GLU A 142 -10.00 -5.57 6.10
CA GLU A 142 -10.58 -5.70 4.76
C GLU A 142 -9.74 -6.62 3.88
N ALA A 143 -8.42 -6.47 3.94
CA ALA A 143 -7.45 -7.38 3.35
C ALA A 143 -7.67 -8.84 3.77
N ALA A 144 -7.73 -9.12 5.07
CA ALA A 144 -7.95 -10.49 5.57
C ALA A 144 -9.24 -11.12 5.04
N ASN A 145 -10.33 -10.34 5.00
CA ASN A 145 -11.61 -10.78 4.44
C ASN A 145 -11.53 -11.04 2.93
N ASN A 146 -10.88 -10.15 2.17
CA ASN A 146 -10.68 -10.32 0.73
C ASN A 146 -9.83 -11.55 0.42
N ALA A 147 -8.83 -11.84 1.26
CA ALA A 147 -8.01 -13.03 1.12
C ALA A 147 -8.81 -14.31 1.35
N LEU A 148 -9.60 -14.37 2.42
CA LEU A 148 -10.45 -15.50 2.72
C LEU A 148 -11.46 -15.77 1.59
N HIS A 149 -12.13 -14.71 1.13
CA HIS A 149 -13.07 -14.77 0.03
C HIS A 149 -12.38 -15.22 -1.27
N SER A 150 -11.20 -14.69 -1.58
CA SER A 150 -10.42 -15.07 -2.77
C SER A 150 -10.03 -16.54 -2.76
N TRP A 151 -9.60 -17.08 -1.61
CA TRP A 151 -9.31 -18.50 -1.47
C TRP A 151 -10.55 -19.37 -1.70
N CYS A 152 -11.71 -18.97 -1.17
CA CYS A 152 -12.96 -19.70 -1.40
C CYS A 152 -13.35 -19.66 -2.88
N TYR A 153 -13.32 -18.46 -3.48
CA TYR A 153 -13.67 -18.24 -4.88
C TYR A 153 -12.82 -19.10 -5.81
N TRP A 154 -11.50 -19.06 -5.66
CA TRP A 154 -10.60 -19.82 -6.53
C TRP A 154 -10.63 -21.33 -6.25
N THR A 155 -11.01 -21.76 -5.04
CA THR A 155 -11.29 -23.18 -4.77
C THR A 155 -12.51 -23.64 -5.57
N LEU A 156 -13.62 -22.90 -5.54
CA LEU A 156 -14.82 -23.20 -6.35
C LEU A 156 -14.52 -23.19 -7.86
N ARG A 157 -13.74 -22.21 -8.33
CA ARG A 157 -13.33 -22.13 -9.75
C ARG A 157 -12.48 -23.34 -10.17
N LYS A 158 -11.57 -23.82 -9.31
CA LYS A 158 -10.75 -25.03 -9.55
C LYS A 158 -11.59 -26.32 -9.53
N MET A 159 -12.73 -26.32 -8.84
CA MET A 159 -13.71 -27.41 -8.88
C MET A 159 -14.64 -27.36 -10.11
N GLY A 160 -14.40 -26.43 -11.05
CA GLY A 160 -15.16 -26.32 -12.29
C GLY A 160 -16.43 -25.46 -12.21
N LYS A 161 -16.71 -24.82 -11.07
CA LYS A 161 -17.84 -23.88 -10.96
C LYS A 161 -17.61 -22.67 -11.86
N SER A 162 -18.65 -22.24 -12.59
CA SER A 162 -18.64 -21.02 -13.40
C SER A 162 -18.44 -19.76 -12.55
N VAL A 163 -18.14 -18.62 -13.19
CA VAL A 163 -18.00 -17.33 -12.49
C VAL A 163 -19.31 -16.95 -11.79
N ALA A 164 -20.44 -17.18 -12.46
CA ALA A 164 -21.78 -16.90 -11.92
C ALA A 164 -22.08 -17.78 -10.70
N GLU A 165 -21.82 -19.09 -10.79
CA GLU A 165 -22.03 -20.00 -9.67
C GLU A 165 -21.14 -19.69 -8.48
N ALA A 166 -19.83 -19.48 -8.70
CA ALA A 166 -18.89 -19.19 -7.63
C ALA A 166 -19.24 -17.88 -6.90
N THR A 167 -19.62 -16.85 -7.66
CA THR A 167 -20.08 -15.56 -7.10
C THR A 167 -21.35 -15.74 -6.28
N GLN A 168 -22.32 -16.49 -6.81
CA GLN A 168 -23.60 -16.71 -6.14
C GLN A 168 -23.45 -17.53 -4.85
N LEU A 169 -22.60 -18.56 -4.85
CA LEU A 169 -22.33 -19.42 -3.69
C LEU A 169 -21.62 -18.70 -2.55
N LEU A 170 -20.86 -17.64 -2.84
CA LEU A 170 -20.14 -16.86 -1.83
C LEU A 170 -20.84 -15.56 -1.47
N LYS A 171 -22.00 -15.28 -2.09
CA LYS A 171 -22.73 -14.04 -1.89
C LYS A 171 -23.26 -13.98 -0.47
N SER A 172 -22.85 -12.95 0.27
CA SER A 172 -23.31 -12.69 1.64
C SER A 172 -22.96 -13.80 2.65
N GLU A 173 -21.98 -14.65 2.33
CA GLU A 173 -21.54 -15.70 3.25
C GLU A 173 -20.67 -15.15 4.37
N SER A 174 -20.82 -15.72 5.56
CA SER A 174 -20.06 -15.33 6.74
C SER A 174 -18.59 -15.80 6.68
N ALA A 175 -17.70 -15.12 7.39
CA ALA A 175 -16.32 -15.55 7.52
C ALA A 175 -16.19 -16.96 8.15
N SER A 176 -17.12 -17.31 9.07
CA SER A 176 -17.14 -18.66 9.66
C SER A 176 -17.45 -19.72 8.61
N TYR A 177 -18.47 -19.49 7.78
CA TYR A 177 -18.82 -20.39 6.68
C TYR A 177 -17.66 -20.55 5.70
N GLN A 178 -17.02 -19.45 5.30
CA GLN A 178 -15.89 -19.48 4.37
C GLN A 178 -14.69 -20.25 4.92
N ASN A 179 -14.38 -20.11 6.22
CA ASN A 179 -13.33 -20.90 6.86
C ASN A 179 -13.66 -22.40 6.87
N GLU A 180 -14.90 -22.76 7.23
CA GLU A 180 -15.35 -24.14 7.24
C GLU A 180 -15.34 -24.73 5.83
N PHE A 181 -15.79 -23.97 4.83
CA PHE A 181 -15.73 -24.34 3.42
C PHE A 181 -14.30 -24.69 3.00
N LEU A 182 -13.33 -23.81 3.26
CA LEU A 182 -11.92 -24.09 2.93
C LEU A 182 -11.39 -25.32 3.67
N PHE A 183 -11.72 -25.46 4.96
CA PHE A 183 -11.26 -26.58 5.77
C PHE A 183 -11.78 -27.92 5.23
N ARG A 184 -13.06 -27.99 4.82
CA ARG A 184 -13.65 -29.17 4.14
C ARG A 184 -12.96 -29.52 2.83
N HIS A 185 -12.31 -28.55 2.18
CA HIS A 185 -11.52 -28.74 0.96
C HIS A 185 -10.01 -28.86 1.24
N GLY A 186 -9.63 -29.17 2.48
CA GLY A 186 -8.24 -29.43 2.88
C GLY A 186 -7.38 -28.18 3.03
N ILE A 187 -7.96 -26.98 3.04
CA ILE A 187 -7.24 -25.72 3.17
C ILE A 187 -7.53 -25.11 4.54
N ASN A 188 -6.54 -25.13 5.43
CA ASN A 188 -6.61 -24.37 6.68
C ASN A 188 -6.11 -22.94 6.44
N PHE A 189 -7.04 -21.97 6.39
CA PHE A 189 -6.73 -20.57 6.14
C PHE A 189 -5.67 -20.01 7.09
N ASN A 190 -5.66 -20.42 8.36
CA ASN A 190 -4.70 -19.92 9.34
C ASN A 190 -3.25 -20.33 9.08
N ASN A 191 -3.05 -21.42 8.32
CA ASN A 191 -1.73 -21.94 7.95
C ASN A 191 -1.20 -21.33 6.65
N LEU A 192 -2.00 -20.53 5.95
CA LEU A 192 -1.55 -19.84 4.74
C LEU A 192 -0.52 -18.75 5.09
N PRO A 193 0.39 -18.41 4.16
CA PRO A 193 1.40 -17.38 4.38
C PRO A 193 0.80 -16.06 4.87
N ARG A 194 1.42 -15.42 5.87
CA ARG A 194 0.86 -14.22 6.50
C ARG A 194 0.66 -13.09 5.52
N TRP A 195 1.59 -12.86 4.59
CA TRP A 195 1.46 -11.81 3.59
C TRP A 195 0.18 -11.90 2.74
N GLN A 196 -0.35 -13.12 2.50
CA GLN A 196 -1.61 -13.28 1.77
C GLN A 196 -2.80 -12.81 2.59
N ARG A 197 -2.74 -12.98 3.92
CA ARG A 197 -3.84 -12.72 4.85
C ARG A 197 -3.76 -11.37 5.52
N ARG A 198 -2.56 -10.80 5.62
CA ARG A 198 -2.25 -9.62 6.43
C ARG A 198 -1.61 -8.50 5.62
N GLY A 199 -1.26 -8.74 4.35
CA GLY A 199 -0.53 -7.80 3.50
C GLY A 199 0.97 -7.73 3.85
N VAL A 200 1.65 -6.75 3.25
CA VAL A 200 3.08 -6.50 3.42
C VAL A 200 3.27 -5.06 3.90
N GLY A 201 4.08 -4.89 4.94
CA GLY A 201 4.47 -3.58 5.46
C GLY A 201 5.86 -3.19 4.98
N LEU A 202 6.05 -1.91 4.67
CA LEU A 202 7.33 -1.34 4.28
C LEU A 202 7.62 -0.13 5.17
N TYR A 203 8.77 -0.13 5.80
CA TYR A 203 9.19 0.97 6.66
C TYR A 203 10.70 0.99 6.79
N TRP A 204 11.23 2.09 7.30
CA TRP A 204 12.65 2.28 7.39
C TRP A 204 13.21 1.67 8.68
N GLU A 205 14.31 0.94 8.56
CA GLU A 205 15.09 0.45 9.68
C GLU A 205 16.55 0.91 9.58
N CYS A 206 17.16 1.11 10.74
CA CYS A 206 18.58 1.35 10.86
C CYS A 206 19.32 0.02 11.08
N PHE A 207 20.40 -0.19 10.34
CA PHE A 207 21.29 -1.33 10.53
C PHE A 207 22.74 -0.87 10.58
N LYS A 208 23.57 -1.63 11.29
CA LYS A 208 25.02 -1.40 11.33
C LYS A 208 25.65 -2.06 10.11
N LYS A 209 26.46 -1.30 9.37
CA LYS A 209 27.26 -1.79 8.26
C LYS A 209 28.72 -1.48 8.54
N GLU A 210 29.58 -2.48 8.40
CA GLU A 210 31.02 -2.26 8.40
C GLU A 210 31.41 -1.45 7.15
N GLY A 211 32.12 -0.36 7.38
CA GLY A 211 32.68 0.49 6.35
C GLY A 211 34.16 0.71 6.61
N THR A 212 34.96 0.67 5.56
CA THR A 212 36.38 1.02 5.64
C THR A 212 36.50 2.51 5.41
N ASP A 213 37.12 3.23 6.35
CA ASP A 213 37.44 4.64 6.16
C ASP A 213 38.52 4.76 5.05
N PRO A 214 38.21 5.41 3.92
CA PRO A 214 39.16 5.51 2.80
C PRO A 214 40.41 6.33 3.14
N ARG A 215 40.43 7.09 4.25
CA ARG A 215 41.60 7.88 4.69
C ARG A 215 42.51 7.10 5.63
N THR A 216 41.96 6.23 6.46
CA THR A 216 42.72 5.55 7.53
C THR A 216 42.82 4.04 7.34
N GLY A 217 42.06 3.45 6.41
CA GLY A 217 42.00 2.00 6.18
C GLY A 217 41.34 1.21 7.31
N LYS A 218 40.87 1.87 8.38
CA LYS A 218 40.27 1.22 9.53
C LYS A 218 38.81 0.85 9.26
N THR A 219 38.42 -0.34 9.71
CA THR A 219 37.02 -0.75 9.76
C THR A 219 36.30 0.02 10.84
N THR A 220 35.21 0.67 10.46
CA THR A 220 34.31 1.41 11.36
C THR A 220 32.88 0.92 11.17
N LEU A 221 32.11 0.89 12.26
CA LEU A 221 30.69 0.58 12.19
C LEU A 221 29.94 1.87 11.86
N ALA A 222 29.32 1.92 10.70
CA ALA A 222 28.51 3.04 10.28
C ALA A 222 27.02 2.66 10.29
N THR A 223 26.18 3.52 10.84
CA THR A 223 24.73 3.34 10.78
C THR A 223 24.23 3.69 9.39
N ARG A 224 23.41 2.82 8.81
CA ARG A 224 22.74 3.01 7.52
C ARG A 224 21.26 2.73 7.67
N ARG A 225 20.46 3.34 6.80
CA ARG A 225 19.01 3.17 6.75
C ARG A 225 18.65 2.40 5.48
N ARG A 226 17.70 1.48 5.58
CA ARG A 226 17.11 0.75 4.44
C ARG A 226 15.61 0.55 4.66
N ILE A 227 14.89 0.25 3.59
CA ILE A 227 13.50 -0.18 3.70
C ILE A 227 13.48 -1.65 4.11
N LYS A 228 12.87 -1.95 5.25
CA LYS A 228 12.46 -3.30 5.65
C LYS A 228 11.17 -3.65 4.94
N ILE A 229 11.13 -4.82 4.32
CA ILE A 229 9.93 -5.42 3.72
C ILE A 229 9.44 -6.50 4.68
N ASP A 230 8.38 -6.22 5.43
CA ASP A 230 7.82 -7.12 6.44
C ASP A 230 6.61 -7.89 5.88
N ARG A 231 6.81 -9.19 5.67
CA ARG A 231 5.81 -10.13 5.16
C ARG A 231 5.08 -10.88 6.28
N GLU A 232 5.46 -10.65 7.53
CA GLU A 232 5.02 -11.41 8.71
C GLU A 232 4.24 -10.54 9.71
N LEU A 233 3.60 -9.48 9.20
CA LEU A 233 2.90 -8.47 10.00
C LEU A 233 2.03 -9.08 11.12
N PRO A 234 2.04 -8.47 12.32
CA PRO A 234 1.08 -8.78 13.37
C PRO A 234 -0.34 -8.32 12.97
N MET A 235 -1.34 -8.58 13.81
CA MET A 235 -2.72 -8.11 13.60
C MET A 235 -3.28 -7.41 14.83
N LYS A 236 -4.40 -6.70 14.65
CA LYS A 236 -5.17 -6.07 15.73
C LYS A 236 -4.32 -5.10 16.57
N ASP A 237 -4.21 -5.34 17.87
CA ASP A 237 -3.53 -4.45 18.81
C ASP A 237 -2.02 -4.47 18.60
N GLU A 238 -1.43 -5.63 18.37
CA GLU A 238 -0.01 -5.76 18.06
C GLU A 238 0.37 -5.01 16.78
N TYR A 239 -0.52 -4.96 15.78
CA TYR A 239 -0.30 -4.17 14.58
C TYR A 239 -0.40 -2.67 14.85
N GLY A 240 -1.36 -2.25 15.67
CA GLY A 240 -1.44 -0.86 16.12
C GLY A 240 -0.20 -0.43 16.91
N GLN A 241 0.29 -1.27 17.82
CA GLN A 241 1.48 -1.02 18.62
C GLN A 241 2.73 -0.87 17.74
N MET A 242 2.93 -1.79 16.80
CA MET A 242 4.02 -1.72 15.83
C MET A 242 3.98 -0.40 15.03
N LEU A 243 2.81 0.01 14.56
CA LEU A 243 2.66 1.26 13.82
C LEU A 243 2.91 2.49 14.69
N PHE A 244 2.43 2.48 15.94
CA PHE A 244 2.68 3.55 16.90
C PHE A 244 4.19 3.76 17.13
N GLU A 245 4.95 2.67 17.32
CA GLU A 245 6.40 2.71 17.47
C GLU A 245 7.11 3.26 16.22
N ILE A 246 6.63 2.87 15.02
CA ILE A 246 7.16 3.41 13.76
C ILE A 246 6.88 4.92 13.68
N MET A 247 5.68 5.37 14.04
CA MET A 247 5.29 6.78 13.98
C MET A 247 6.05 7.65 14.97
N ALA A 248 6.30 7.15 16.20
CA ALA A 248 7.03 7.85 17.25
C ALA A 248 8.47 8.23 16.84
N ALA A 249 9.03 7.58 15.81
CA ALA A 249 10.33 7.94 15.26
C ALA A 249 10.32 9.16 14.31
N TYR A 250 9.15 9.66 13.91
CA TYR A 250 8.99 10.72 12.90
C TYR A 250 8.26 11.95 13.42
N SER A 251 7.69 11.90 14.61
CA SER A 251 6.96 13.01 15.23
C SER A 251 6.88 12.78 16.74
N ASP A 252 6.72 13.84 17.52
CA ASP A 252 6.18 13.71 18.88
C ASP A 252 4.72 13.25 18.74
N VAL A 253 4.52 11.92 18.77
CA VAL A 253 3.22 11.24 18.65
C VAL A 253 2.47 11.27 19.97
#